data_AF-A0A3M1PAG2-F1
#
_entry.id   AF-A0A3M1PAG2-F1
#
_cell.length_a   1.000
_cell.length_b   1.000
_cell.length_c   1.000
_cell.angle_alpha   90.00
_cell.angle_beta   90.00
_cell.angle_gamma   90.00
#
_symmetry.space_group_name_H-M   'P 1'
#
loop_
_entity.id
_entity.type
_entity.pdbx_description
1 polymer ?
#
loop_
_entity_poly.entity_id
_entity_poly.type
_entity_poly.pdbx_seq_one_letter_code
_entity_poly.pdbx_strand_id
1 'polypeptide(L)'
;MDFDGRVASPGRPHKMPGKGAQVRKIVFIFVLSLIMGLCLVGLYRNKYYVKRFVKSHRLLYVPAKKIAALKHSLTRRFSSPKDPTGGSRPETEGSASFVFDAAQSRGRFERFWGDLGYESFVSGVLSGMNRRLFDEMKKTNQRTGGAFRYIRAHNLFSNGRPPWGEGCDIYHEDAAGRPYYDWTLTDQVFDRITEYGFKPIVEFGFMPDALASLPERRQKWGRGNISPPKDYRKWADLVYNTVLHLRQRYGEAELRSWYFEVWNEPDLGYLFWVEDPDPERKPFGDMREYHKLYDYTVQAAKRAFPQIRIGGPASAGGQISQLLEHVVLEKNYVTGRVGTPIDFISSHAYGKVGGPGSRKRDNTVIGKILWKVGRAVKHDHPKVKRAARRLPFLLTETGPKNDKGLLYNTRYTAAWLVKLVDAVFFLGEKYGNAYQPREFVFWTSTQFGKNFDKDKG
;
A
#
# COMPACT_ATOMS: atom_id res chain seq x y z
N MET A 1 -87.67 -35.23 57.73
CA MET A 1 -88.43 -35.77 56.59
C MET A 1 -87.62 -35.47 55.35
N ASP A 2 -87.30 -36.55 54.64
CA ASP A 2 -86.68 -36.69 53.32
C ASP A 2 -85.26 -36.14 53.04
N PHE A 3 -84.31 -37.06 53.26
CA PHE A 3 -83.07 -37.21 52.52
C PHE A 3 -83.36 -37.81 51.13
N ASP A 4 -82.74 -37.28 50.07
CA ASP A 4 -82.27 -38.13 48.97
C ASP A 4 -80.95 -37.58 48.41
N GLY A 5 -79.92 -38.41 48.50
CA GLY A 5 -78.60 -38.20 47.92
C GLY A 5 -78.38 -39.29 46.88
N ARG A 6 -77.82 -38.93 45.71
CA ARG A 6 -77.39 -39.92 44.73
C ARG A 6 -75.90 -39.87 44.41
N VAL A 7 -75.38 -41.08 44.52
CA VAL A 7 -74.04 -41.64 44.43
C VAL A 7 -73.46 -41.63 43.00
N ALA A 8 -72.14 -41.75 42.95
CA ALA A 8 -71.20 -41.72 41.83
C ALA A 8 -71.17 -42.95 40.88
N SER A 9 -70.41 -42.82 39.78
CA SER A 9 -69.63 -43.91 39.16
C SER A 9 -68.46 -43.39 38.27
N PRO A 10 -67.41 -44.19 38.00
CA PRO A 10 -66.01 -43.71 37.89
C PRO A 10 -65.31 -43.84 36.53
N GLY A 11 -64.30 -42.97 36.31
CA GLY A 11 -62.93 -43.25 35.82
C GLY A 11 -62.63 -43.98 34.49
N ARG A 12 -61.89 -43.30 33.60
CA ARG A 12 -60.86 -43.89 32.70
C ARG A 12 -59.54 -43.10 32.85
N PRO A 13 -58.34 -43.73 32.78
CA PRO A 13 -57.09 -43.14 33.24
C PRO A 13 -56.39 -42.25 32.18
N HIS A 14 -55.85 -41.12 32.64
CA HIS A 14 -54.89 -40.31 31.88
C HIS A 14 -53.47 -40.92 31.97
N LYS A 15 -52.86 -41.22 30.82
CA LYS A 15 -51.40 -41.44 30.70
C LYS A 15 -50.68 -40.09 30.86
N MET A 16 -49.79 -39.97 31.85
CA MET A 16 -48.82 -38.87 31.91
C MET A 16 -47.69 -39.10 30.89
N PRO A 17 -47.24 -38.08 30.13
CA PRO A 17 -45.97 -38.14 29.43
C PRO A 17 -44.80 -37.98 30.43
N GLY A 18 -43.84 -38.91 30.34
CA GLY A 18 -42.75 -39.07 31.29
C GLY A 18 -41.72 -37.94 31.31
N LYS A 19 -41.35 -37.53 32.54
CA LYS A 19 -40.33 -36.53 32.88
C LYS A 19 -38.94 -36.80 32.23
N GLY A 20 -38.66 -38.01 31.75
CA GLY A 20 -37.37 -38.38 31.14
C GLY A 20 -37.08 -37.74 29.77
N ALA A 21 -38.11 -37.44 28.97
CA ALA A 21 -37.91 -36.81 27.65
C ALA A 21 -37.54 -35.32 27.76
N GLN A 22 -38.02 -34.65 28.81
CA GLN A 22 -37.78 -33.23 29.05
C GLN A 22 -36.36 -32.99 29.60
N VAL A 23 -35.89 -33.87 30.50
CA VAL A 23 -34.52 -33.83 31.02
C VAL A 23 -33.49 -34.12 29.91
N ARG A 24 -33.75 -35.11 29.03
CA ARG A 24 -32.87 -35.39 27.89
C ARG A 24 -32.78 -34.23 26.89
N LYS A 25 -33.89 -33.50 26.64
CA LYS A 25 -33.88 -32.29 25.82
C LYS A 25 -33.07 -31.16 26.46
N ILE A 26 -33.19 -30.96 27.77
CA ILE A 26 -32.45 -29.92 28.48
C ILE A 26 -30.95 -30.21 28.48
N VAL A 27 -30.55 -31.46 28.76
CA VAL A 27 -29.14 -31.88 28.71
C VAL A 27 -28.58 -31.75 27.29
N PHE A 28 -29.34 -32.14 26.26
CA PHE A 28 -28.93 -31.99 24.86
C PHE A 28 -28.72 -30.52 24.46
N ILE A 29 -29.64 -29.63 24.84
CA ILE A 29 -29.51 -28.18 24.59
C ILE A 29 -28.31 -27.59 25.33
N PHE A 30 -28.05 -28.03 26.56
CA PHE A 30 -26.91 -27.56 27.36
C PHE A 30 -25.58 -28.01 26.75
N VAL A 31 -25.47 -29.27 26.31
CA VAL A 31 -24.28 -29.80 25.63
C VAL A 31 -24.06 -29.12 24.28
N LEU A 32 -25.12 -28.87 23.50
CA LEU A 32 -25.01 -28.11 22.25
C LEU A 32 -24.53 -26.68 22.49
N SER A 33 -25.03 -26.04 23.55
CA SER A 33 -24.65 -24.67 23.91
C SER A 33 -23.21 -24.60 24.39
N LEU A 34 -22.73 -25.61 25.12
CA LEU A 34 -21.34 -25.72 25.58
C LEU A 34 -20.38 -25.97 24.40
N ILE A 35 -20.72 -26.87 23.48
CA ILE A 35 -19.94 -27.14 22.26
C ILE A 35 -19.89 -25.88 21.38
N MET A 36 -21.02 -25.20 21.19
CA MET A 36 -21.07 -23.95 20.44
C MET A 36 -20.25 -22.84 21.13
N GLY A 37 -20.27 -22.77 22.47
CA GLY A 37 -19.43 -21.88 23.26
C GLY A 37 -17.93 -22.17 23.09
N LEU A 38 -17.52 -23.43 23.14
CA LEU A 38 -16.14 -23.87 22.93
C LEU A 38 -15.67 -23.64 21.48
N CYS A 39 -16.53 -23.89 20.48
CA CYS A 39 -16.28 -23.55 19.08
C CYS A 39 -16.16 -22.03 18.87
N LEU A 40 -17.00 -21.23 19.52
CA LEU A 40 -16.93 -19.77 19.45
C LEU A 40 -15.68 -19.21 20.15
N VAL A 41 -15.24 -19.79 21.26
CA VAL A 41 -13.99 -19.43 21.95
C VAL A 41 -12.77 -19.83 21.12
N GLY A 42 -12.77 -21.01 20.49
CA GLY A 42 -11.74 -21.43 19.54
C GLY A 42 -11.67 -20.53 18.29
N LEU A 43 -12.84 -20.13 17.76
CA LEU A 43 -12.94 -19.19 16.64
C LEU A 43 -12.55 -17.75 17.04
N TYR A 44 -12.80 -17.32 18.28
CA TYR A 44 -12.49 -15.96 18.76
C TYR A 44 -11.00 -15.61 18.66
N ARG A 45 -10.11 -16.62 18.76
CA ARG A 45 -8.67 -16.45 18.56
C ARG A 45 -8.28 -16.09 17.12
N ASN A 46 -9.15 -16.32 16.14
CA ASN A 46 -8.89 -15.99 14.75
C ASN A 46 -10.06 -15.22 14.12
N LYS A 47 -9.99 -13.87 14.20
CA LYS A 47 -11.01 -12.91 13.72
C LYS A 47 -11.43 -13.12 12.25
N TYR A 48 -10.59 -13.78 11.45
CA TYR A 48 -10.89 -14.08 10.05
C TYR A 48 -11.95 -15.19 9.92
N TYR A 49 -11.81 -16.31 10.63
CA TYR A 49 -12.74 -17.44 10.55
C TYR A 49 -14.11 -17.12 11.13
N VAL A 50 -14.18 -16.35 12.23
CA VAL A 50 -15.45 -15.84 12.78
C VAL A 50 -16.20 -15.00 11.74
N LYS A 51 -15.50 -14.09 11.05
CA LYS A 51 -16.11 -13.25 10.01
C LYS A 51 -16.61 -14.07 8.83
N ARG A 52 -15.89 -15.11 8.42
CA ARG A 52 -16.29 -16.00 7.32
C ARG A 52 -17.49 -16.86 7.70
N PHE A 53 -17.48 -17.46 8.89
CA PHE A 53 -18.58 -18.28 9.42
C PHE A 53 -19.88 -17.48 9.60
N VAL A 54 -19.80 -16.27 10.16
CA VAL A 54 -20.97 -15.39 10.33
C VAL A 54 -21.52 -14.91 8.98
N LYS A 55 -20.67 -14.75 7.95
CA LYS A 55 -21.10 -14.39 6.59
C LYS A 55 -21.77 -15.54 5.84
N SER A 56 -21.38 -16.78 6.10
CA SER A 56 -21.94 -17.95 5.40
C SER A 56 -23.27 -18.44 6.00
N HIS A 57 -23.69 -17.95 7.17
CA HIS A 57 -24.93 -18.37 7.84
C HIS A 57 -25.94 -17.22 7.92
N ARG A 58 -26.98 -17.26 7.08
CA ARG A 58 -27.99 -16.19 6.92
C ARG A 58 -28.69 -15.81 8.23
N LEU A 59 -28.94 -16.79 9.12
CA LEU A 59 -29.56 -16.57 10.43
C LEU A 59 -28.67 -15.78 11.41
N LEU A 60 -27.34 -15.84 11.28
CA LEU A 60 -26.38 -15.09 12.09
C LEU A 60 -26.01 -13.75 11.43
N TYR A 61 -25.95 -13.73 10.09
CA TYR A 61 -25.55 -12.56 9.31
C TYR A 61 -26.53 -11.39 9.47
N VAL A 62 -27.85 -11.64 9.39
CA VAL A 62 -28.85 -10.57 9.46
C VAL A 62 -28.88 -9.87 10.82
N PRO A 63 -28.90 -10.60 11.97
CA PRO A 63 -28.76 -9.97 13.29
C PRO A 63 -27.41 -9.27 13.48
N ALA A 64 -26.30 -9.88 13.05
CA ALA A 64 -24.98 -9.28 13.16
C ALA A 64 -24.86 -7.97 12.36
N LYS A 65 -25.49 -7.90 11.17
CA LYS A 65 -25.53 -6.69 10.34
C LYS A 65 -26.42 -5.61 10.98
N LYS A 66 -27.54 -5.98 11.61
CA LYS A 66 -28.37 -5.05 12.39
C LYS A 66 -27.64 -4.53 13.63
N ILE A 67 -26.94 -5.38 14.37
CA ILE A 67 -26.11 -4.98 15.53
C ILE A 67 -24.94 -4.11 15.07
N ALA A 68 -24.29 -4.42 13.94
CA ALA A 68 -23.23 -3.59 13.38
C ALA A 68 -23.76 -2.24 12.91
N ALA A 69 -24.93 -2.19 12.28
CA ALA A 69 -25.59 -0.95 11.87
C ALA A 69 -26.07 -0.13 13.08
N LEU A 70 -26.60 -0.79 14.12
CA LEU A 70 -26.98 -0.17 15.39
C LEU A 70 -25.75 0.35 16.12
N LYS A 71 -24.65 -0.41 16.18
CA LYS A 71 -23.35 0.07 16.66
C LYS A 71 -22.87 1.24 15.84
N HIS A 72 -23.00 1.23 14.51
CA HIS A 72 -22.57 2.34 13.64
C HIS A 72 -23.47 3.57 13.76
N SER A 73 -24.74 3.39 14.12
CA SER A 73 -25.75 4.41 14.40
C SER A 73 -25.54 5.02 15.79
N LEU A 74 -25.33 4.19 16.82
CA LEU A 74 -24.95 4.60 18.17
C LEU A 74 -23.58 5.28 18.17
N THR A 75 -22.59 4.73 17.45
CA THR A 75 -21.30 5.40 17.27
C THR A 75 -21.49 6.73 16.53
N ARG A 76 -22.47 6.89 15.63
CA ARG A 76 -22.78 8.19 15.01
C ARG A 76 -23.56 9.15 15.93
N ARG A 77 -24.45 8.65 16.77
CA ARG A 77 -25.21 9.45 17.76
C ARG A 77 -24.35 9.88 18.94
N PHE A 78 -23.34 9.09 19.31
CA PHE A 78 -22.37 9.41 20.37
C PHE A 78 -21.04 9.96 19.85
N SER A 79 -20.78 9.88 18.55
CA SER A 79 -19.76 10.71 17.89
C SER A 79 -20.47 11.90 17.28
N SER A 80 -20.75 12.91 18.10
CA SER A 80 -20.81 14.26 17.54
C SER A 80 -19.55 14.45 16.68
N PRO A 81 -19.63 15.12 15.51
CA PRO A 81 -18.43 15.71 14.97
C PRO A 81 -17.91 16.58 16.10
N LYS A 82 -16.77 16.21 16.69
CA LYS A 82 -16.00 17.19 17.44
C LYS A 82 -15.63 18.21 16.38
N ASP A 83 -16.39 19.28 16.35
CA ASP A 83 -15.91 20.55 15.86
C ASP A 83 -14.50 20.71 16.46
N PRO A 84 -13.44 20.91 15.66
CA PRO A 84 -12.09 21.09 16.21
C PRO A 84 -11.99 22.33 17.12
N THR A 85 -13.06 23.10 17.27
CA THR A 85 -13.16 24.36 18.00
C THR A 85 -13.83 24.26 19.38
N GLY A 86 -14.36 23.09 19.78
CA GLY A 86 -15.21 22.97 20.97
C GLY A 86 -14.54 22.34 22.18
N GLY A 87 -13.45 22.93 22.68
CA GLY A 87 -12.79 22.48 23.90
C GLY A 87 -11.55 23.31 24.13
N SER A 88 -11.73 24.51 24.68
CA SER A 88 -10.64 25.32 25.20
C SER A 88 -9.92 24.55 26.30
N ARG A 89 -8.92 23.76 25.91
CA ARG A 89 -7.69 23.70 26.71
C ARG A 89 -7.32 25.15 26.99
N PRO A 90 -6.90 25.52 28.21
CA PRO A 90 -6.32 26.83 28.38
C PRO A 90 -5.22 26.94 27.33
N GLU A 91 -5.41 27.85 26.36
CA GLU A 91 -4.32 28.34 25.56
C GLU A 91 -3.43 29.03 26.57
N THR A 92 -2.49 28.28 27.14
CA THR A 92 -1.29 28.90 27.66
C THR A 92 -0.72 29.62 26.45
N GLU A 93 -0.92 30.93 26.38
CA GLU A 93 -0.20 31.83 25.49
C GLU A 93 1.29 31.72 25.86
N GLY A 94 1.91 30.62 25.43
CA GLY A 94 3.33 30.45 25.47
C GLY A 94 3.87 31.26 24.31
N SER A 95 4.50 32.39 24.60
CA SER A 95 5.32 33.06 23.61
C SER A 95 6.57 32.20 23.38
N ALA A 96 6.84 31.88 22.11
CA ALA A 96 8.10 31.28 21.69
C ALA A 96 8.88 32.34 20.90
N SER A 97 10.04 32.74 21.41
CA SER A 97 10.96 33.62 20.70
C SER A 97 11.99 32.77 19.96
N PHE A 98 12.12 33.00 18.66
CA PHE A 98 13.13 32.37 17.81
C PHE A 98 14.16 33.42 17.42
N VAL A 99 15.44 33.13 17.65
CA VAL A 99 16.56 33.96 17.17
C VAL A 99 17.21 33.21 16.02
N PHE A 100 17.30 33.86 14.86
CA PHE A 100 17.94 33.32 13.67
C PHE A 100 19.20 34.13 13.37
N ASP A 101 20.36 33.48 13.40
CA ASP A 101 21.63 34.06 12.96
C ASP A 101 21.87 33.69 11.49
N ALA A 102 21.61 34.65 10.59
CA ALA A 102 21.79 34.45 9.15
C ALA A 102 23.26 34.31 8.72
N ALA A 103 24.22 34.68 9.58
CA ALA A 103 25.65 34.52 9.30
C ALA A 103 26.14 33.09 9.57
N GLN A 104 25.39 32.28 10.32
CA GLN A 104 25.78 30.90 10.65
C GLN A 104 25.12 29.88 9.72
N SER A 105 25.88 29.40 8.73
CA SER A 105 25.45 28.27 7.90
C SER A 105 25.72 26.93 8.58
N ARG A 106 24.71 26.05 8.61
CA ARG A 106 24.85 24.64 9.01
C ARG A 106 25.07 23.70 7.81
N GLY A 107 25.40 24.27 6.64
CA GLY A 107 25.58 23.53 5.39
C GLY A 107 24.34 23.55 4.50
N ARG A 108 24.35 22.71 3.47
CA ARG A 108 23.30 22.70 2.45
C ARG A 108 22.02 22.07 2.99
N PHE A 109 20.90 22.77 2.86
CA PHE A 109 19.57 22.23 3.14
C PHE A 109 19.13 21.33 1.97
N GLU A 110 19.47 20.03 2.06
CA GLU A 110 19.12 19.06 1.02
C GLU A 110 17.62 18.83 0.97
N ARG A 111 17.04 19.05 -0.21
CA ARG A 111 15.63 18.85 -0.47
C ARG A 111 15.35 17.39 -0.80
N PHE A 112 14.42 16.80 -0.05
CA PHE A 112 13.92 15.44 -0.25
C PHE A 112 12.37 15.39 -0.33
N TRP A 113 11.74 16.55 -0.44
CA TRP A 113 10.29 16.73 -0.57
C TRP A 113 9.93 17.41 -1.90
N GLY A 114 8.64 17.43 -2.20
CA GLY A 114 8.11 17.94 -3.46
C GLY A 114 7.78 16.83 -4.46
N ASP A 115 7.68 15.59 -3.99
CA ASP A 115 7.38 14.45 -4.83
C ASP A 115 5.92 14.02 -4.64
N LEU A 116 5.28 13.65 -5.75
CA LEU A 116 3.84 13.41 -5.84
C LEU A 116 3.56 11.97 -6.28
N GLY A 117 2.55 11.34 -5.70
CA GLY A 117 2.09 10.02 -6.17
C GLY A 117 0.58 9.87 -6.33
N TYR A 118 0.18 8.95 -7.22
CA TYR A 118 -1.22 8.64 -7.56
C TYR A 118 -1.40 7.20 -8.07
N GLU A 119 -2.66 6.75 -8.05
CA GLU A 119 -3.04 5.36 -8.31
C GLU A 119 -2.85 4.89 -9.76
N SER A 120 -3.19 5.71 -10.77
CA SER A 120 -3.12 5.30 -12.18
C SER A 120 -2.22 6.19 -13.01
N PHE A 121 -1.23 5.58 -13.67
CA PHE A 121 -0.28 6.24 -14.55
C PHE A 121 -0.97 7.12 -15.61
N VAL A 122 -1.97 6.57 -16.31
CA VAL A 122 -2.64 7.26 -17.43
C VAL A 122 -3.63 8.29 -16.93
N SER A 123 -4.61 7.89 -16.10
CA SER A 123 -5.69 8.80 -15.69
C SER A 123 -5.21 9.91 -14.75
N GLY A 124 -4.18 9.65 -13.94
CA GLY A 124 -3.57 10.64 -13.07
C GLY A 124 -2.93 11.79 -13.83
N VAL A 125 -2.36 11.53 -15.01
CA VAL A 125 -1.60 12.52 -15.79
C VAL A 125 -2.41 13.12 -16.93
N LEU A 126 -3.14 12.30 -17.68
CA LEU A 126 -3.82 12.73 -18.91
C LEU A 126 -5.26 13.22 -18.67
N SER A 127 -5.84 13.00 -17.49
CA SER A 127 -7.17 13.52 -17.18
C SER A 127 -7.17 15.05 -17.24
N GLY A 128 -8.10 15.61 -18.02
CA GLY A 128 -8.31 17.07 -18.10
C GLY A 128 -8.60 17.70 -16.73
N MET A 129 -9.13 16.93 -15.79
CA MET A 129 -9.42 17.37 -14.41
C MET A 129 -8.16 17.75 -13.62
N ASN A 130 -6.99 17.26 -14.03
CA ASN A 130 -5.71 17.54 -13.39
C ASN A 130 -4.92 18.64 -14.05
N ARG A 131 -5.34 19.08 -15.23
CA ARG A 131 -4.58 20.05 -16.03
C ARG A 131 -4.25 21.32 -15.25
N ARG A 132 -5.26 21.89 -14.57
CA ARG A 132 -5.07 23.11 -13.75
C ARG A 132 -4.03 22.90 -12.65
N LEU A 133 -4.05 21.75 -11.97
CA LEU A 133 -3.08 21.45 -10.91
C LEU A 133 -1.66 21.39 -11.47
N PHE A 134 -1.46 20.65 -12.57
CA PHE A 134 -0.15 20.53 -13.19
C PHE A 134 0.36 21.85 -13.78
N ASP A 135 -0.51 22.68 -14.35
CA ASP A 135 -0.16 24.01 -14.82
C ASP A 135 0.34 24.89 -13.66
N GLU A 136 -0.34 24.87 -12.51
CA GLU A 136 0.12 25.60 -11.31
C GLU A 136 1.42 25.04 -10.73
N MET A 137 1.61 23.71 -10.76
CA MET A 137 2.88 23.09 -10.36
C MET A 137 4.03 23.52 -11.28
N LYS A 138 3.80 23.58 -12.60
CA LYS A 138 4.78 24.04 -13.58
C LYS A 138 5.14 25.51 -13.37
N LYS A 139 4.16 26.39 -13.20
CA LYS A 139 4.39 27.82 -12.88
C LYS A 139 5.17 27.96 -11.57
N THR A 140 4.84 27.16 -10.57
CA THR A 140 5.57 27.15 -9.29
C THR A 140 7.01 26.70 -9.50
N ASN A 141 7.25 25.64 -10.27
CA ASN A 141 8.59 25.17 -10.62
C ASN A 141 9.42 26.24 -11.32
N GLN A 142 8.84 26.97 -12.28
CA GLN A 142 9.48 28.09 -12.97
C GLN A 142 9.84 29.23 -12.01
N ARG A 143 8.98 29.53 -11.04
CA ARG A 143 9.21 30.60 -10.05
C ARG A 143 10.22 30.24 -8.97
N THR A 144 10.27 28.98 -8.53
CA THR A 144 11.06 28.56 -7.36
C THR A 144 12.30 27.74 -7.71
N GLY A 145 12.56 27.48 -8.99
CA GLY A 145 13.66 26.61 -9.42
C GLY A 145 13.44 25.13 -9.07
N GLY A 146 12.20 24.63 -9.17
CA GLY A 146 11.86 23.22 -8.95
C GLY A 146 11.28 22.90 -7.56
N ALA A 147 10.08 23.43 -7.28
CA ALA A 147 9.30 23.07 -6.08
C ALA A 147 8.86 21.60 -6.07
N PHE A 148 8.50 21.09 -7.24
CA PHE A 148 8.02 19.76 -7.48
C PHE A 148 9.04 19.02 -8.34
N ARG A 149 9.42 17.81 -7.92
CA ARG A 149 10.64 17.15 -8.41
C ARG A 149 10.34 15.80 -9.03
N TYR A 150 9.77 14.89 -8.26
CA TYR A 150 9.46 13.55 -8.75
C TYR A 150 7.98 13.23 -8.75
N ILE A 151 7.61 12.30 -9.62
CA ILE A 151 6.25 11.80 -9.75
C ILE A 151 6.26 10.27 -9.85
N ARG A 152 5.40 9.59 -9.08
CA ARG A 152 5.37 8.12 -8.97
C ARG A 152 3.94 7.60 -9.07
N ALA A 153 3.71 6.58 -9.88
CA ALA A 153 2.38 6.01 -10.03
C ALA A 153 2.41 4.56 -10.49
N HIS A 154 1.33 3.84 -10.19
CA HIS A 154 1.19 2.43 -10.54
C HIS A 154 0.68 2.24 -11.98
N ASN A 155 0.75 0.99 -12.44
CA ASN A 155 0.09 0.49 -13.66
C ASN A 155 0.77 0.89 -15.00
N LEU A 156 2.07 1.18 -15.05
CA LEU A 156 2.77 1.37 -16.33
C LEU A 156 2.49 0.22 -17.32
N PHE A 157 2.62 -1.04 -16.87
CA PHE A 157 2.52 -2.23 -17.71
C PHE A 157 1.13 -2.88 -17.75
N SER A 158 0.18 -2.37 -16.98
CA SER A 158 -1.18 -2.89 -17.03
C SER A 158 -1.88 -2.49 -18.32
N ASN A 159 -2.88 -3.28 -18.73
CA ASN A 159 -3.76 -2.94 -19.84
C ASN A 159 -4.52 -1.62 -19.55
N GLY A 160 -4.93 -0.94 -20.62
CA GLY A 160 -5.50 0.42 -20.54
C GLY A 160 -6.93 0.57 -21.04
N ARG A 161 -7.59 -0.53 -21.45
CA ARG A 161 -8.90 -0.46 -22.15
C ARG A 161 -10.02 -1.18 -21.39
N PRO A 162 -11.23 -0.60 -21.35
CA PRO A 162 -12.41 -1.25 -20.76
C PRO A 162 -12.60 -2.70 -21.25
N PRO A 163 -13.09 -3.61 -20.39
CA PRO A 163 -13.60 -3.34 -19.04
C PRO A 163 -12.51 -3.28 -17.94
N TRP A 164 -11.22 -3.39 -18.26
CA TRP A 164 -10.16 -3.56 -17.26
C TRP A 164 -8.93 -2.66 -17.46
N GLY A 165 -8.34 -2.22 -16.35
CA GLY A 165 -7.02 -1.61 -16.34
C GLY A 165 -7.04 -0.09 -16.53
N GLU A 166 -6.08 0.59 -15.90
CA GLU A 166 -5.83 2.03 -16.07
C GLU A 166 -4.36 2.29 -16.44
N GLY A 167 -3.73 1.33 -17.12
CA GLY A 167 -2.33 1.35 -17.53
C GLY A 167 -2.11 1.73 -18.98
N CYS A 168 -0.85 1.65 -19.45
CA CYS A 168 -0.48 2.11 -20.79
C CYS A 168 -0.72 1.09 -21.91
N ASP A 169 -1.16 -0.14 -21.60
CA ASP A 169 -1.45 -1.17 -22.59
C ASP A 169 -0.24 -1.50 -23.49
N ILE A 170 0.95 -1.59 -22.89
CA ILE A 170 2.22 -1.68 -23.63
C ILE A 170 2.40 -3.03 -24.33
N TYR A 171 2.11 -4.14 -23.65
CA TYR A 171 2.51 -5.47 -24.09
C TYR A 171 1.35 -6.26 -24.68
N HIS A 172 1.57 -6.80 -25.88
CA HIS A 172 0.62 -7.64 -26.59
C HIS A 172 1.34 -8.85 -27.19
N GLU A 173 0.58 -9.89 -27.54
CA GLU A 173 1.09 -11.05 -28.28
C GLU A 173 0.24 -11.27 -29.54
N ASP A 174 0.89 -11.61 -30.65
CA ASP A 174 0.20 -12.03 -31.86
C ASP A 174 -0.36 -13.46 -31.74
N ALA A 175 -1.03 -13.96 -32.79
CA ALA A 175 -1.59 -15.32 -32.79
C ALA A 175 -0.53 -16.43 -32.63
N ALA A 176 0.74 -16.15 -32.91
CA ALA A 176 1.86 -17.07 -32.71
C ALA A 176 2.53 -16.89 -31.32
N GLY A 177 1.99 -16.03 -30.46
CA GLY A 177 2.54 -15.74 -29.14
C GLY A 177 3.78 -14.85 -29.17
N ARG A 178 4.07 -14.17 -30.28
CA ARG A 178 5.23 -13.26 -30.39
C ARG A 178 4.87 -11.89 -29.81
N PRO A 179 5.71 -11.33 -28.93
CA PRO A 179 5.41 -10.05 -28.31
C PRO A 179 5.52 -8.90 -29.32
N TYR A 180 4.61 -7.93 -29.20
CA TYR A 180 4.73 -6.60 -29.81
C TYR A 180 4.34 -5.53 -28.80
N TYR A 181 4.84 -4.30 -29.01
CA TYR A 181 4.77 -3.23 -28.03
C TYR A 181 4.08 -1.99 -28.61
N ASP A 182 3.10 -1.44 -27.89
CA ASP A 182 2.45 -0.17 -28.21
C ASP A 182 2.89 0.91 -27.21
N TRP A 183 3.59 1.93 -27.71
CA TRP A 183 4.12 3.02 -26.87
C TRP A 183 3.21 4.26 -26.85
N THR A 184 2.06 4.24 -27.54
CA THR A 184 1.23 5.43 -27.78
C THR A 184 0.79 6.13 -26.49
N LEU A 185 0.29 5.38 -25.50
CA LEU A 185 -0.13 5.95 -24.22
C LEU A 185 1.07 6.24 -23.32
N THR A 186 2.12 5.41 -23.38
CA THR A 186 3.37 5.63 -22.64
C THR A 186 3.98 6.97 -23.00
N ASP A 187 4.11 7.27 -24.29
CA ASP A 187 4.68 8.51 -24.79
C ASP A 187 3.86 9.71 -24.32
N GLN A 188 2.53 9.67 -24.47
CA GLN A 188 1.67 10.75 -24.00
C GLN A 188 1.83 11.04 -22.50
N VAL A 189 1.92 10.00 -21.67
CA VAL A 189 2.07 10.18 -20.21
C VAL A 189 3.44 10.73 -19.85
N PHE A 190 4.52 10.14 -20.37
CA PHE A 190 5.88 10.56 -20.01
C PHE A 190 6.24 11.94 -20.60
N ASP A 191 5.78 12.27 -21.81
CA ASP A 191 5.89 13.60 -22.39
C ASP A 191 5.23 14.61 -21.45
N ARG A 192 4.00 14.33 -21.01
CA ARG A 192 3.26 15.23 -20.13
C ARG A 192 3.95 15.41 -18.77
N ILE A 193 4.47 14.34 -18.19
CA ILE A 193 5.24 14.39 -16.93
C ILE A 193 6.45 15.32 -17.08
N THR A 194 7.25 15.11 -18.12
CA THR A 194 8.48 15.87 -18.36
C THR A 194 8.20 17.32 -18.75
N GLU A 195 7.15 17.58 -19.54
CA GLU A 195 6.68 18.93 -19.89
C GLU A 195 6.29 19.79 -18.68
N TYR A 196 5.81 19.15 -17.60
CA TYR A 196 5.50 19.81 -16.33
C TYR A 196 6.71 19.94 -15.40
N GLY A 197 7.89 19.47 -15.83
CA GLY A 197 9.14 19.56 -15.09
C GLY A 197 9.31 18.51 -14.00
N PHE A 198 8.52 17.43 -14.04
CA PHE A 198 8.65 16.30 -13.14
C PHE A 198 9.58 15.24 -13.71
N LYS A 199 10.24 14.52 -12.80
CA LYS A 199 11.02 13.32 -13.09
C LYS A 199 10.25 12.07 -12.63
N PRO A 200 10.02 11.09 -13.50
CA PRO A 200 9.42 9.82 -13.12
C PRO A 200 10.24 9.05 -12.07
N ILE A 201 9.55 8.55 -11.05
CA ILE A 201 9.91 7.31 -10.35
C ILE A 201 9.08 6.23 -11.03
N VAL A 202 9.69 5.54 -11.99
CA VAL A 202 9.04 4.56 -12.87
C VAL A 202 8.85 3.26 -12.12
N GLU A 203 7.61 2.87 -11.86
CA GLU A 203 7.28 1.54 -11.34
C GLU A 203 7.14 0.54 -12.49
N PHE A 204 7.94 -0.53 -12.47
CA PHE A 204 7.75 -1.68 -13.36
C PHE A 204 6.62 -2.57 -12.83
N GLY A 205 5.38 -2.19 -13.14
CA GLY A 205 4.19 -2.94 -12.76
C GLY A 205 2.90 -2.31 -13.33
N PHE A 206 1.74 -2.94 -13.17
CA PHE A 206 1.56 -4.35 -12.81
C PHE A 206 1.59 -5.24 -14.05
N MET A 207 1.35 -6.54 -13.92
CA MET A 207 1.54 -7.51 -15.00
C MET A 207 0.57 -7.26 -16.18
N PRO A 208 1.05 -7.26 -17.44
CA PRO A 208 0.17 -7.30 -18.62
C PRO A 208 -0.66 -8.59 -18.63
N ASP A 209 -1.92 -8.51 -19.07
CA ASP A 209 -2.84 -9.65 -19.04
C ASP A 209 -2.36 -10.82 -19.91
N ALA A 210 -1.78 -10.53 -21.08
CA ALA A 210 -1.23 -11.53 -21.97
C ALA A 210 -0.06 -12.30 -21.35
N LEU A 211 0.62 -11.72 -20.35
CA LEU A 211 1.80 -12.28 -19.70
C LEU A 211 1.55 -12.82 -18.28
N ALA A 212 0.37 -12.56 -17.71
CA ALA A 212 0.01 -13.01 -16.37
C ALA A 212 -0.04 -14.54 -16.24
N SER A 213 0.46 -15.07 -15.11
CA SER A 213 0.36 -16.48 -14.75
C SER A 213 -0.99 -16.86 -14.15
N LEU A 214 -1.67 -15.91 -13.50
CA LEU A 214 -3.02 -16.07 -12.95
C LEU A 214 -3.93 -14.96 -13.49
N PRO A 215 -4.61 -15.17 -14.64
CA PRO A 215 -5.37 -14.13 -15.33
C PRO A 215 -6.48 -13.49 -14.48
N GLU A 216 -7.02 -14.21 -13.50
CA GLU A 216 -8.09 -13.75 -12.63
C GLU A 216 -7.61 -12.87 -11.46
N ARG A 217 -6.30 -12.80 -11.21
CA ARG A 217 -5.72 -12.09 -10.06
C ARG A 217 -5.43 -10.65 -10.40
N ARG A 218 -6.28 -9.75 -9.91
CA ARG A 218 -6.16 -8.30 -10.14
C ARG A 218 -6.15 -7.54 -8.83
N GLN A 219 -5.39 -6.45 -8.80
CA GLN A 219 -5.50 -5.50 -7.71
C GLN A 219 -6.89 -4.85 -7.68
N LYS A 220 -7.25 -4.34 -6.50
CA LYS A 220 -8.57 -3.75 -6.25
C LYS A 220 -8.73 -2.40 -6.94
N TRP A 221 -7.68 -1.59 -6.93
CA TRP A 221 -7.60 -0.27 -7.56
C TRP A 221 -6.96 -0.45 -8.94
N GLY A 222 -7.23 0.38 -9.95
CA GLY A 222 -6.58 0.31 -11.28
C GLY A 222 -6.71 -1.01 -12.09
N ARG A 223 -7.17 -2.11 -11.49
CA ARG A 223 -7.43 -3.45 -12.07
C ARG A 223 -6.25 -4.12 -12.77
N GLY A 224 -5.01 -3.68 -12.53
CA GLY A 224 -3.79 -4.35 -12.99
C GLY A 224 -3.65 -5.77 -12.44
N ASN A 225 -3.05 -6.69 -13.22
CA ASN A 225 -2.86 -8.07 -12.80
C ASN A 225 -1.67 -8.20 -11.83
N ILE A 226 -1.88 -8.89 -10.70
CA ILE A 226 -0.92 -8.94 -9.58
C ILE A 226 -0.19 -10.28 -9.47
N SER A 227 -0.22 -11.10 -10.52
CA SER A 227 0.52 -12.35 -10.57
C SER A 227 1.91 -12.18 -11.20
N PRO A 228 2.87 -13.07 -10.89
CA PRO A 228 4.12 -13.16 -11.62
C PRO A 228 3.89 -13.43 -13.12
N PRO A 229 4.90 -13.19 -13.98
CA PRO A 229 4.79 -13.52 -15.39
C PRO A 229 4.79 -15.05 -15.58
N LYS A 230 3.97 -15.55 -16.52
CA LYS A 230 4.04 -16.95 -16.95
C LYS A 230 5.34 -17.28 -17.70
N ASP A 231 5.99 -16.25 -18.26
CA ASP A 231 7.29 -16.33 -18.91
C ASP A 231 8.17 -15.15 -18.50
N TYR A 232 9.22 -15.46 -17.72
CA TYR A 232 10.17 -14.46 -17.21
C TYR A 232 11.07 -13.87 -18.29
N ARG A 233 11.30 -14.56 -19.42
CA ARG A 233 12.08 -14.02 -20.54
C ARG A 233 11.28 -12.95 -21.27
N LYS A 234 10.00 -13.22 -21.54
CA LYS A 234 9.07 -12.21 -22.11
C LYS A 234 8.92 -10.99 -21.21
N TRP A 235 8.89 -11.19 -19.88
CA TRP A 235 8.95 -10.09 -18.91
C TRP A 235 10.24 -9.27 -19.03
N ALA A 236 11.40 -9.94 -19.07
CA ALA A 236 12.68 -9.26 -19.25
C ALA A 236 12.73 -8.50 -20.58
N ASP A 237 12.18 -9.03 -21.66
CA ASP A 237 12.14 -8.33 -22.95
C ASP A 237 11.21 -7.12 -22.92
N LEU A 238 10.07 -7.19 -22.22
CA LEU A 238 9.23 -6.01 -21.96
C LEU A 238 9.99 -4.91 -21.21
N VAL A 239 10.68 -5.26 -20.11
CA VAL A 239 11.48 -4.31 -19.34
C VAL A 239 12.59 -3.71 -20.19
N TYR A 240 13.33 -4.55 -20.94
CA TYR A 240 14.41 -4.11 -21.81
C TYR A 240 13.91 -3.12 -22.88
N ASN A 241 12.84 -3.48 -23.60
CA ASN A 241 12.28 -2.63 -24.66
C ASN A 241 11.69 -1.34 -24.09
N THR A 242 11.09 -1.37 -22.91
CA THR A 242 10.60 -0.16 -22.23
C THR A 242 11.74 0.80 -21.90
N VAL A 243 12.80 0.31 -21.25
CA VAL A 243 13.95 1.16 -20.89
C VAL A 243 14.66 1.66 -22.16
N LEU A 244 14.79 0.82 -23.18
CA LEU A 244 15.40 1.20 -24.47
C LEU A 244 14.59 2.32 -25.14
N HIS A 245 13.26 2.17 -25.20
CA HIS A 245 12.36 3.14 -25.79
C HIS A 245 12.42 4.49 -25.06
N LEU A 246 12.32 4.48 -23.73
CA LEU A 246 12.46 5.69 -22.91
C LEU A 246 13.83 6.35 -23.13
N ARG A 247 14.91 5.56 -23.20
CA ARG A 247 16.26 6.08 -23.46
C ARG A 247 16.36 6.75 -24.83
N GLN A 248 15.77 6.16 -25.86
CA GLN A 248 15.75 6.71 -27.22
C GLN A 248 14.93 8.00 -27.30
N ARG A 249 13.78 8.06 -26.61
CA ARG A 249 12.87 9.20 -26.64
C ARG A 249 13.37 10.41 -25.84
N TYR A 250 13.87 10.19 -24.62
CA TYR A 250 14.22 11.28 -23.68
C TYR A 250 15.72 11.52 -23.55
N GLY A 251 16.56 10.60 -24.05
CA GLY A 251 18.00 10.67 -23.95
C GLY A 251 18.55 10.23 -22.59
N GLU A 252 19.83 9.86 -22.56
CA GLU A 252 20.44 9.29 -21.37
C GLU A 252 20.57 10.26 -20.19
N ALA A 253 20.78 11.55 -20.48
CA ALA A 253 20.92 12.57 -19.43
C ALA A 253 19.64 12.69 -18.60
N GLU A 254 18.48 12.65 -19.27
CA GLU A 254 17.18 12.69 -18.62
C GLU A 254 16.96 11.41 -17.80
N LEU A 255 17.18 10.23 -18.41
CA LEU A 255 17.01 8.93 -17.75
C LEU A 255 17.92 8.70 -16.54
N ARG A 256 19.17 9.20 -16.57
CA ARG A 256 20.07 9.18 -15.39
C ARG A 256 19.43 9.86 -14.19
N SER A 257 18.53 10.81 -14.44
CA SER A 257 17.89 11.61 -13.41
C SER A 257 16.57 11.03 -12.91
N TRP A 258 16.12 9.89 -13.47
CA TRP A 258 14.91 9.17 -13.04
C TRP A 258 15.25 8.02 -12.08
N TYR A 259 14.24 7.51 -11.39
CA TYR A 259 14.36 6.28 -10.59
C TYR A 259 13.49 5.19 -11.22
N PHE A 260 13.92 3.93 -11.09
CA PHE A 260 13.18 2.78 -11.59
C PHE A 260 12.97 1.80 -10.45
N GLU A 261 11.73 1.61 -10.05
CA GLU A 261 11.31 0.79 -8.92
C GLU A 261 10.69 -0.51 -9.43
N VAL A 262 11.12 -1.64 -8.87
CA VAL A 262 10.57 -2.94 -9.24
C VAL A 262 9.32 -3.23 -8.41
N TRP A 263 8.17 -3.24 -9.07
CA TRP A 263 6.88 -3.60 -8.49
C TRP A 263 6.39 -2.68 -7.35
N ASN A 264 5.27 -3.05 -6.72
CA ASN A 264 4.66 -2.37 -5.59
C ASN A 264 4.21 -3.36 -4.51
N GLU A 265 4.58 -3.11 -3.25
CA GLU A 265 4.15 -3.86 -2.06
C GLU A 265 4.04 -5.39 -2.26
N PRO A 266 5.09 -6.07 -2.77
CA PRO A 266 5.08 -7.52 -3.00
C PRO A 266 4.82 -8.32 -1.71
N ASP A 267 5.00 -7.69 -0.55
CA ASP A 267 4.74 -8.26 0.77
C ASP A 267 3.27 -8.24 1.20
N LEU A 268 2.39 -7.52 0.49
CA LEU A 268 0.95 -7.52 0.71
C LEU A 268 0.24 -8.49 -0.23
N GLY A 269 0.30 -9.78 0.12
CA GLY A 269 -0.36 -10.82 -0.66
C GLY A 269 -1.87 -10.61 -0.79
N TYR A 270 -2.42 -11.02 -1.95
CA TYR A 270 -3.79 -10.75 -2.42
C TYR A 270 -4.16 -9.31 -2.71
N LEU A 271 -3.36 -8.32 -2.31
CA LEU A 271 -3.57 -6.92 -2.68
C LEU A 271 -2.71 -6.53 -3.87
N PHE A 272 -1.41 -6.88 -3.82
CA PHE A 272 -0.43 -6.43 -4.81
C PHE A 272 0.48 -7.53 -5.36
N TRP A 273 0.49 -8.73 -4.77
CA TRP A 273 1.24 -9.87 -5.29
C TRP A 273 0.54 -11.19 -4.98
N VAL A 274 0.33 -12.04 -5.99
CA VAL A 274 -0.24 -13.39 -5.85
C VAL A 274 0.47 -14.34 -6.80
N GLU A 275 1.40 -15.11 -6.28
CA GLU A 275 2.10 -16.17 -7.02
C GLU A 275 1.38 -17.52 -6.97
N ASP A 276 0.63 -17.79 -5.91
CA ASP A 276 -0.20 -18.98 -5.77
C ASP A 276 -1.58 -18.57 -5.22
N PRO A 277 -2.69 -19.01 -5.81
CA PRO A 277 -4.03 -18.74 -5.28
C PRO A 277 -4.26 -19.35 -3.88
N ASP A 278 -3.53 -20.41 -3.52
CA ASP A 278 -3.60 -21.12 -2.25
C ASP A 278 -2.61 -20.54 -1.21
N PRO A 279 -3.11 -19.88 -0.14
CA PRO A 279 -2.25 -19.25 0.85
C PRO A 279 -1.51 -20.25 1.75
N GLU A 280 -1.94 -21.52 1.78
CA GLU A 280 -1.26 -22.55 2.55
C GLU A 280 0.02 -23.02 1.87
N ARG A 281 0.07 -22.96 0.53
CA ARG A 281 1.27 -23.27 -0.26
C ARG A 281 2.28 -22.13 -0.26
N LYS A 282 1.79 -20.89 -0.24
CA LYS A 282 2.63 -19.69 -0.21
C LYS A 282 2.17 -18.69 0.85
N PRO A 283 2.86 -18.66 2.02
CA PRO A 283 2.51 -17.73 3.09
C PRO A 283 2.83 -16.29 2.69
N PHE A 284 2.04 -15.36 3.23
CA PHE A 284 2.26 -13.93 3.04
C PHE A 284 3.66 -13.51 3.48
N GLY A 285 4.32 -12.71 2.64
CA GLY A 285 5.67 -12.20 2.89
C GLY A 285 6.79 -13.17 2.50
N ASP A 286 6.49 -14.28 1.81
CA ASP A 286 7.51 -14.98 1.02
C ASP A 286 7.88 -14.10 -0.19
N MET A 287 9.16 -13.75 -0.28
CA MET A 287 9.68 -12.82 -1.29
C MET A 287 10.39 -13.54 -2.44
N ARG A 288 10.47 -14.88 -2.46
CA ARG A 288 11.29 -15.61 -3.44
C ARG A 288 10.88 -15.39 -4.89
N GLU A 289 9.59 -15.43 -5.20
CA GLU A 289 9.14 -15.19 -6.58
C GLU A 289 9.33 -13.71 -6.96
N TYR A 290 9.15 -12.79 -6.01
CA TYR A 290 9.51 -11.39 -6.21
C TYR A 290 11.02 -11.18 -6.43
N HIS A 291 11.90 -11.89 -5.71
CA HIS A 291 13.35 -11.85 -5.93
C HIS A 291 13.71 -12.31 -7.35
N LYS A 292 13.04 -13.36 -7.83
CA LYS A 292 13.17 -13.79 -9.23
C LYS A 292 12.71 -12.71 -10.21
N LEU A 293 11.57 -12.06 -9.97
CA LEU A 293 11.14 -10.90 -10.77
C LEU A 293 12.17 -9.78 -10.74
N TYR A 294 12.71 -9.46 -9.57
CA TYR A 294 13.72 -8.44 -9.37
C TYR A 294 14.96 -8.71 -10.22
N ASP A 295 15.49 -9.93 -10.20
CA ASP A 295 16.66 -10.31 -10.98
C ASP A 295 16.46 -10.17 -12.50
N TYR A 296 15.34 -10.69 -13.02
CA TYR A 296 15.02 -10.55 -14.45
C TYR A 296 14.85 -9.09 -14.85
N THR A 297 14.21 -8.28 -13.99
CA THR A 297 14.01 -6.85 -14.23
C THR A 297 15.33 -6.09 -14.23
N VAL A 298 16.20 -6.29 -13.24
CA VAL A 298 17.49 -5.61 -13.14
C VAL A 298 18.41 -5.97 -14.29
N GLN A 299 18.49 -7.25 -14.66
CA GLN A 299 19.33 -7.69 -15.77
C GLN A 299 18.86 -7.08 -17.10
N ALA A 300 17.56 -7.09 -17.37
CA ALA A 300 16.99 -6.48 -18.57
C ALA A 300 17.21 -4.96 -18.61
N ALA A 301 16.90 -4.27 -17.52
CA ALA A 301 17.01 -2.83 -17.43
C ALA A 301 18.46 -2.36 -17.58
N LYS A 302 19.43 -3.00 -16.90
CA LYS A 302 20.86 -2.66 -17.03
C LYS A 302 21.45 -3.05 -18.38
N ARG A 303 20.91 -4.05 -19.07
CA ARG A 303 21.27 -4.36 -20.48
C ARG A 303 20.84 -3.23 -21.41
N ALA A 304 19.66 -2.66 -21.22
CA ALA A 304 19.18 -1.53 -22.01
C ALA A 304 19.90 -0.23 -21.66
N PHE A 305 20.16 0.01 -20.38
CA PHE A 305 20.82 1.22 -19.89
C PHE A 305 21.64 0.93 -18.62
N PRO A 306 22.97 0.73 -18.73
CA PRO A 306 23.81 0.33 -17.59
C PRO A 306 23.80 1.30 -16.39
N GLN A 307 23.55 2.59 -16.66
CA GLN A 307 23.51 3.66 -15.66
C GLN A 307 22.12 3.86 -15.03
N ILE A 308 21.14 3.02 -15.37
CA ILE A 308 19.80 3.07 -14.78
C ILE A 308 19.89 2.93 -13.26
N ARG A 309 19.21 3.83 -12.53
CA ARG A 309 19.08 3.76 -11.07
C ARG A 309 17.88 2.89 -10.74
N ILE A 310 18.13 1.64 -10.34
CA ILE A 310 17.08 0.65 -10.10
C ILE A 310 17.08 0.14 -8.65
N GLY A 311 15.89 -0.05 -8.09
CA GLY A 311 15.73 -0.36 -6.66
C GLY A 311 14.38 -0.97 -6.29
N GLY A 312 14.21 -1.22 -4.99
CA GLY A 312 13.03 -1.88 -4.41
C GLY A 312 13.20 -2.07 -2.89
N PRO A 313 12.33 -2.85 -2.22
CA PRO A 313 11.23 -3.63 -2.77
C PRO A 313 9.87 -2.92 -2.77
N ALA A 314 9.81 -1.60 -2.57
CA ALA A 314 8.55 -0.87 -2.43
C ALA A 314 7.64 -1.47 -1.33
N SER A 315 8.23 -1.97 -0.23
CA SER A 315 7.46 -2.81 0.72
C SER A 315 6.54 -1.99 1.64
N ALA A 316 5.34 -2.51 1.88
CA ALA A 316 4.43 -2.01 2.92
C ALA A 316 4.92 -2.35 4.33
N GLY A 317 5.57 -3.50 4.46
CA GLY A 317 6.21 -4.07 5.62
C GLY A 317 7.73 -3.86 5.62
N GLY A 318 8.46 -4.75 6.28
CA GLY A 318 9.89 -4.59 6.51
C GLY A 318 10.80 -5.43 5.60
N GLN A 319 10.32 -5.84 4.43
CA GLN A 319 10.99 -6.77 3.50
C GLN A 319 12.28 -6.24 2.87
N ILE A 320 12.70 -5.01 3.22
CA ILE A 320 14.02 -4.45 2.87
C ILE A 320 15.15 -5.43 3.20
N SER A 321 15.19 -6.03 4.40
CA SER A 321 16.26 -6.96 4.78
C SER A 321 16.30 -8.19 3.87
N GLN A 322 15.15 -8.76 3.52
CA GLN A 322 15.06 -9.95 2.68
C GLN A 322 15.55 -9.67 1.25
N LEU A 323 15.18 -8.51 0.66
CA LEU A 323 15.73 -8.13 -0.63
C LEU A 323 17.25 -7.93 -0.54
N LEU A 324 17.75 -7.27 0.51
CA LEU A 324 19.18 -7.06 0.66
C LEU A 324 19.97 -8.35 0.91
N GLU A 325 19.40 -9.32 1.62
CA GLU A 325 19.95 -10.66 1.77
C GLU A 325 20.08 -11.33 0.39
N HIS A 326 19.00 -11.31 -0.39
CA HIS A 326 18.98 -11.87 -1.74
C HIS A 326 20.05 -11.24 -2.66
N VAL A 327 20.02 -9.92 -2.85
CA VAL A 327 20.88 -9.22 -3.80
C VAL A 327 22.36 -9.19 -3.40
N VAL A 328 22.69 -9.56 -2.15
CA VAL A 328 24.08 -9.56 -1.64
C VAL A 328 24.64 -10.96 -1.44
N LEU A 329 23.79 -11.93 -1.06
CA LEU A 329 24.23 -13.25 -0.58
C LEU A 329 23.74 -14.41 -1.43
N GLU A 330 22.61 -14.26 -2.10
CA GLU A 330 21.97 -15.36 -2.83
C GLU A 330 22.36 -15.37 -4.29
N LYS A 331 22.09 -16.52 -4.95
CA LYS A 331 22.30 -16.68 -6.38
C LYS A 331 21.22 -15.91 -7.14
N ASN A 332 21.66 -15.09 -8.08
CA ASN A 332 20.80 -14.40 -9.01
C ASN A 332 20.15 -15.42 -9.97
N TYR A 333 18.83 -15.37 -10.14
CA TYR A 333 18.01 -16.30 -10.92
C TYR A 333 18.28 -16.28 -12.43
N VAL A 334 18.95 -15.26 -12.95
CA VAL A 334 19.30 -15.13 -14.38
C VAL A 334 20.73 -15.58 -14.63
N THR A 335 21.68 -15.14 -13.81
CA THR A 335 23.12 -15.34 -14.04
C THR A 335 23.68 -16.57 -13.32
N GLY A 336 22.98 -17.11 -12.32
CA GLY A 336 23.45 -18.19 -11.44
C GLY A 336 24.59 -17.79 -10.50
N ARG A 337 25.08 -16.55 -10.57
CA ARG A 337 26.16 -16.00 -9.72
C ARG A 337 25.56 -15.35 -8.47
N VAL A 338 26.36 -15.24 -7.41
CA VAL A 338 25.92 -14.53 -6.21
C VAL A 338 25.85 -13.03 -6.47
N GLY A 339 24.71 -12.45 -6.09
CA GLY A 339 24.48 -11.01 -6.06
C GLY A 339 23.76 -10.44 -7.29
N THR A 340 23.00 -9.37 -7.03
CA THR A 340 22.22 -8.62 -8.02
C THR A 340 22.45 -7.12 -7.81
N PRO A 341 22.63 -6.32 -8.86
CA PRO A 341 22.78 -4.87 -8.71
C PRO A 341 21.55 -4.22 -8.06
N ILE A 342 21.79 -3.25 -7.17
CA ILE A 342 20.78 -2.41 -6.53
C ILE A 342 21.36 -1.01 -6.31
N ASP A 343 20.61 0.02 -6.68
CA ASP A 343 21.04 1.42 -6.61
C ASP A 343 20.34 2.20 -5.49
N PHE A 344 19.15 1.75 -5.05
CA PHE A 344 18.44 2.32 -3.90
C PHE A 344 17.49 1.32 -3.24
N ILE A 345 17.10 1.61 -2.01
CA ILE A 345 16.07 0.92 -1.24
C ILE A 345 14.79 1.75 -1.26
N SER A 346 13.63 1.13 -1.41
CA SER A 346 12.33 1.81 -1.31
C SER A 346 11.35 1.12 -0.38
N SER A 347 10.44 1.90 0.20
CA SER A 347 9.39 1.41 1.10
C SER A 347 8.28 2.44 1.29
N HIS A 348 7.16 2.04 1.90
CA HIS A 348 6.01 2.92 2.15
C HIS A 348 5.76 3.16 3.63
N ALA A 349 5.20 4.31 3.99
CA ALA A 349 4.79 4.57 5.37
C ALA A 349 3.63 5.54 5.46
N TYR A 350 2.49 5.05 5.94
CA TYR A 350 1.32 5.86 6.25
C TYR A 350 1.08 5.95 7.76
N GLY A 351 0.60 7.10 8.24
CA GLY A 351 0.29 7.26 9.67
C GLY A 351 0.30 8.71 10.14
N LYS A 352 0.26 8.88 11.46
CA LYS A 352 0.70 10.14 12.06
C LYS A 352 2.21 10.28 11.83
N VAL A 353 2.75 11.50 11.76
CA VAL A 353 4.19 11.71 11.58
C VAL A 353 4.99 10.94 12.64
N GLY A 354 4.68 11.14 13.91
CA GLY A 354 5.56 10.74 15.02
C GLY A 354 6.36 11.94 15.53
N GLY A 355 7.32 11.70 16.41
CA GLY A 355 8.22 12.73 16.94
C GLY A 355 9.51 12.13 17.50
N PRO A 356 10.38 12.93 18.13
CA PRO A 356 11.69 12.50 18.63
C PRO A 356 11.69 11.28 19.57
N GLY A 357 10.57 11.06 20.29
CA GLY A 357 10.34 9.91 21.17
C GLY A 357 9.72 8.68 20.49
N SER A 358 9.48 8.70 19.18
CA SER A 358 8.84 7.59 18.48
C SER A 358 9.68 6.32 18.53
N ARG A 359 9.02 5.20 18.82
CA ARG A 359 9.65 3.87 18.92
C ARG A 359 9.38 3.04 17.67
N LYS A 360 10.18 1.99 17.48
CA LYS A 360 10.10 1.03 16.34
C LYS A 360 8.76 0.27 16.21
N ARG A 361 7.79 0.49 17.10
CA ARG A 361 6.46 -0.15 17.07
C ARG A 361 5.33 0.87 17.09
N ASP A 362 5.67 2.15 17.08
CA ASP A 362 4.66 3.19 16.96
C ASP A 362 4.08 3.11 15.55
N ASN A 363 2.75 3.18 15.45
CA ASN A 363 2.07 3.25 14.16
C ASN A 363 2.16 4.67 13.55
N THR A 364 3.38 5.21 13.54
CA THR A 364 3.75 6.52 13.00
C THR A 364 4.69 6.32 11.81
N VAL A 365 4.81 7.32 10.94
CA VAL A 365 5.74 7.28 9.80
C VAL A 365 7.17 7.11 10.30
N ILE A 366 7.59 7.92 11.27
CA ILE A 366 8.93 7.85 11.87
C ILE A 366 9.19 6.50 12.55
N GLY A 367 8.22 5.96 13.30
CA GLY A 367 8.34 4.65 13.93
C GLY A 367 8.53 3.52 12.91
N LYS A 368 7.82 3.60 11.78
CA LYS A 368 7.96 2.65 10.66
C LYS A 368 9.32 2.76 9.98
N ILE A 369 9.82 3.95 9.69
CA ILE A 369 11.17 4.14 9.12
C ILE A 369 12.22 3.53 10.07
N LEU A 370 12.16 3.87 11.36
CA LEU A 370 13.07 3.33 12.39
C LEU A 370 13.02 1.80 12.48
N TRP A 371 11.85 1.21 12.27
CA TRP A 371 11.70 -0.24 12.26
C TRP A 371 12.27 -0.86 10.98
N LYS A 372 11.78 -0.44 9.81
CA LYS A 372 12.12 -1.05 8.51
C LYS A 372 13.61 -0.90 8.19
N VAL A 373 14.10 0.34 8.15
CA VAL A 373 15.51 0.66 7.89
C VAL A 373 16.38 0.12 9.02
N GLY A 374 15.91 0.26 10.27
CA GLY A 374 16.64 -0.18 11.45
C GLY A 374 16.95 -1.68 11.48
N ARG A 375 16.09 -2.53 10.92
CA ARG A 375 16.38 -3.97 10.76
C ARG A 375 17.50 -4.21 9.75
N ALA A 376 17.49 -3.51 8.63
CA ALA A 376 18.51 -3.65 7.59
C ALA A 376 19.89 -3.11 8.03
N VAL A 377 19.96 -1.93 8.64
CA VAL A 377 21.25 -1.32 9.04
C VAL A 377 21.86 -1.92 10.32
N LYS A 378 21.09 -2.76 11.02
CA LYS A 378 21.52 -3.55 12.19
C LYS A 378 21.54 -5.04 11.89
N HIS A 379 21.45 -5.42 10.62
CA HIS A 379 21.47 -6.81 10.21
C HIS A 379 22.77 -7.51 10.67
N ASP A 380 22.68 -8.78 11.03
CA ASP A 380 23.81 -9.54 11.59
C ASP A 380 24.88 -9.82 10.53
N HIS A 381 24.47 -10.11 9.29
CA HIS A 381 25.40 -10.31 8.19
C HIS A 381 26.09 -8.99 7.75
N PRO A 382 27.44 -8.90 7.78
CA PRO A 382 28.16 -7.64 7.59
C PRO A 382 27.99 -7.03 6.19
N LYS A 383 27.87 -7.85 5.14
CA LYS A 383 27.65 -7.35 3.76
C LYS A 383 26.28 -6.68 3.60
N VAL A 384 25.22 -7.29 4.16
CA VAL A 384 23.85 -6.76 4.13
C VAL A 384 23.77 -5.44 4.91
N LYS A 385 24.34 -5.43 6.12
CA LYS A 385 24.48 -4.23 6.95
C LYS A 385 25.20 -3.10 6.23
N ARG A 386 26.28 -3.41 5.51
CA ARG A 386 27.04 -2.42 4.72
C ARG A 386 26.20 -1.87 3.55
N ALA A 387 25.52 -2.74 2.81
CA ALA A 387 24.62 -2.33 1.73
C ALA A 387 23.53 -1.39 2.24
N ALA A 388 22.83 -1.77 3.31
CA ALA A 388 21.77 -0.99 3.94
C ALA A 388 22.22 0.42 4.40
N ARG A 389 23.47 0.55 4.85
CA ARG A 389 24.03 1.83 5.31
C ARG A 389 24.48 2.75 4.17
N ARG A 390 24.77 2.19 3.00
CA ARG A 390 25.33 2.94 1.85
C ARG A 390 24.26 3.34 0.84
N LEU A 391 23.26 2.49 0.63
CA LEU A 391 22.24 2.72 -0.39
C LEU A 391 21.34 3.90 0.01
N PRO A 392 21.01 4.79 -0.95
CA PRO A 392 19.90 5.72 -0.82
C PRO A 392 18.62 5.01 -0.39
N PHE A 393 17.85 5.65 0.49
CA PHE A 393 16.52 5.20 0.88
C PHE A 393 15.47 6.15 0.27
N LEU A 394 14.44 5.61 -0.36
CA LEU A 394 13.29 6.36 -0.89
C LEU A 394 12.03 5.93 -0.15
N LEU A 395 11.19 6.89 0.20
CA LEU A 395 9.85 6.64 0.73
C LEU A 395 8.83 6.87 -0.38
N THR A 396 8.63 5.85 -1.22
CA THR A 396 7.87 5.95 -2.49
C THR A 396 6.35 6.00 -2.32
N GLU A 397 5.86 5.84 -1.09
CA GLU A 397 4.53 6.28 -0.69
C GLU A 397 4.49 6.72 0.77
N THR A 398 3.92 7.90 1.01
CA THR A 398 3.61 8.35 2.38
C THR A 398 2.40 9.26 2.43
N GLY A 399 1.74 9.27 3.57
CA GLY A 399 0.62 10.16 3.82
C GLY A 399 -0.01 9.94 5.20
N PRO A 400 -0.92 10.83 5.61
CA PRO A 400 -1.70 10.62 6.81
C PRO A 400 -2.55 9.35 6.66
N LYS A 401 -2.59 8.51 7.70
CA LYS A 401 -3.52 7.38 7.70
C LYS A 401 -4.95 7.93 7.78
N ASN A 402 -5.72 7.66 6.74
CA ASN A 402 -7.09 8.12 6.63
C ASN A 402 -7.95 7.03 6.00
N ASP A 403 -8.92 6.51 6.76
CA ASP A 403 -9.76 5.42 6.27
C ASP A 403 -10.79 5.91 5.21
N LYS A 404 -10.89 7.22 4.91
CA LYS A 404 -11.95 7.81 4.06
C LYS A 404 -11.59 9.06 3.21
N GLY A 405 -10.32 9.41 2.99
CA GLY A 405 -9.98 10.60 2.16
C GLY A 405 -10.23 12.00 2.78
N LEU A 406 -10.92 12.09 3.92
CA LEU A 406 -11.27 13.34 4.64
C LEU A 406 -10.12 14.26 5.14
N LEU A 407 -8.89 13.77 5.31
CA LEU A 407 -7.76 14.58 5.78
C LEU A 407 -7.05 15.31 4.63
N TYR A 408 -7.17 14.81 3.39
CA TYR A 408 -6.54 15.45 2.24
C TYR A 408 -7.24 16.79 1.96
N ASN A 409 -6.48 17.81 1.53
CA ASN A 409 -6.94 19.20 1.34
C ASN A 409 -7.36 19.94 2.63
N THR A 410 -6.68 19.68 3.75
CA THR A 410 -6.91 20.38 5.02
C THR A 410 -5.64 21.07 5.52
N ARG A 411 -5.81 22.10 6.36
CA ARG A 411 -4.69 22.73 7.11
C ARG A 411 -3.90 21.70 7.92
N TYR A 412 -4.56 20.63 8.38
CA TYR A 412 -3.91 19.51 9.06
C TYR A 412 -2.89 18.82 8.15
N THR A 413 -3.23 18.53 6.90
CA THR A 413 -2.29 17.87 5.97
C THR A 413 -1.09 18.76 5.64
N ALA A 414 -1.30 20.08 5.49
CA ALA A 414 -0.21 21.03 5.32
C ALA A 414 0.75 21.00 6.54
N ALA A 415 0.21 21.09 7.76
CA ALA A 415 1.02 20.99 8.98
C ALA A 415 1.67 19.61 9.15
N TRP A 416 1.00 18.54 8.73
CA TRP A 416 1.54 17.17 8.77
C TRP A 416 2.76 17.03 7.86
N LEU A 417 2.74 17.61 6.65
CA LEU A 417 3.87 17.60 5.73
C LEU A 417 5.08 18.35 6.30
N VAL A 418 4.87 19.56 6.82
CA VAL A 418 5.95 20.35 7.45
C VAL A 418 6.55 19.60 8.64
N LYS A 419 5.70 19.01 9.49
CA LYS A 419 6.15 18.20 10.61
C LYS A 419 6.92 16.96 10.17
N LEU A 420 6.53 16.33 9.07
CA LEU A 420 7.25 15.17 8.53
C LEU A 420 8.65 15.56 8.06
N VAL A 421 8.78 16.66 7.33
CA VAL A 421 10.09 17.17 6.88
C VAL A 421 11.03 17.39 8.05
N ASP A 422 10.58 18.10 9.09
CA ASP A 422 11.35 18.31 10.33
C ASP A 422 11.75 16.98 11.00
N ALA A 423 10.79 16.08 11.16
CA ALA A 423 11.04 14.79 11.80
C ALA A 423 12.01 13.89 11.00
N VAL A 424 12.05 14.02 9.67
CA VAL A 424 13.01 13.31 8.81
C VAL A 424 14.42 13.90 8.93
N PHE A 425 14.57 15.23 9.01
CA PHE A 425 15.87 15.84 9.31
C PHE A 425 16.41 15.34 10.65
N PHE A 426 15.57 15.32 11.68
CA PHE A 426 15.93 14.75 12.97
C PHE A 426 16.41 13.30 12.88
N LEU A 427 15.78 12.46 12.04
CA LEU A 427 16.23 11.09 11.82
C LEU A 427 17.64 11.03 11.21
N GLY A 428 17.91 11.87 10.21
CA GLY A 428 19.22 11.99 9.58
C GLY A 428 20.31 12.41 10.58
N GLU A 429 20.05 13.47 11.35
CA GLU A 429 20.99 13.96 12.37
C GLU A 429 21.26 12.92 13.47
N LYS A 430 20.21 12.24 13.94
CA LYS A 430 20.32 11.32 15.09
C LYS A 430 20.80 9.91 14.73
N TYR A 431 20.40 9.39 13.59
CA TYR A 431 20.62 7.99 13.21
C TYR A 431 21.46 7.81 11.93
N GLY A 432 21.79 8.92 11.26
CA GLY A 432 22.59 8.95 10.04
C GLY A 432 21.76 8.87 8.75
N ASN A 433 22.42 9.15 7.62
CA ASN A 433 21.80 9.31 6.30
C ASN A 433 20.97 8.13 5.81
N ALA A 434 21.22 6.91 6.29
CA ALA A 434 20.42 5.74 5.93
C ALA A 434 18.94 5.86 6.39
N TYR A 435 18.67 6.65 7.43
CA TYR A 435 17.31 6.88 7.96
C TYR A 435 16.64 8.14 7.39
N GLN A 436 17.36 8.92 6.59
CA GLN A 436 16.83 10.11 5.93
C GLN A 436 16.51 9.75 4.47
N PRO A 437 15.22 9.61 4.10
CA PRO A 437 14.86 9.41 2.71
C PRO A 437 15.46 10.49 1.81
N ARG A 438 15.96 10.08 0.64
CA ARG A 438 16.41 10.99 -0.41
C ARG A 438 15.24 11.63 -1.15
N GLU A 439 14.13 10.90 -1.24
CA GLU A 439 12.87 11.34 -1.81
C GLU A 439 11.76 10.78 -0.91
N PHE A 440 10.70 11.55 -0.68
CA PHE A 440 9.44 11.01 -0.20
C PHE A 440 8.27 11.48 -1.07
N VAL A 441 7.52 10.50 -1.54
CA VAL A 441 6.36 10.69 -2.39
C VAL A 441 5.14 10.85 -1.51
N PHE A 442 4.56 12.05 -1.52
CA PHE A 442 3.27 12.24 -0.88
C PHE A 442 2.18 11.60 -1.75
N TRP A 443 1.63 10.49 -1.26
CA TRP A 443 0.61 9.75 -1.97
C TRP A 443 -0.72 10.46 -1.86
N THR A 444 -1.21 10.93 -2.99
CA THR A 444 -2.49 11.62 -3.04
C THR A 444 -3.58 10.58 -3.22
N SER A 445 -4.48 10.44 -2.24
CA SER A 445 -5.67 9.58 -2.38
C SER A 445 -6.70 10.16 -3.36
N THR A 446 -6.31 11.15 -4.15
CA THR A 446 -7.13 11.83 -5.11
C THR A 446 -7.36 10.87 -6.26
N GLN A 447 -8.52 10.20 -6.20
CA GLN A 447 -9.36 10.13 -7.40
C GLN A 447 -9.63 11.57 -7.83
N PHE A 448 -8.68 12.18 -8.51
CA PHE A 448 -8.84 13.53 -9.02
C PHE A 448 -10.04 13.52 -9.96
N GLY A 449 -11.08 14.25 -9.58
CA GLY A 449 -12.42 13.90 -10.02
C GLY A 449 -13.54 14.62 -9.28
N LYS A 450 -13.48 14.62 -7.94
CA LYS A 450 -14.65 15.05 -7.15
C LYS A 450 -14.55 16.43 -6.52
N ASN A 451 -13.35 17.03 -6.38
CA ASN A 451 -13.17 18.17 -5.47
C ASN A 451 -12.21 19.29 -5.93
N PHE A 452 -11.48 19.21 -7.04
CA PHE A 452 -10.64 20.34 -7.50
C PHE A 452 -11.37 21.30 -8.44
N ASP A 453 -12.36 20.80 -9.18
CA ASP A 453 -13.21 21.58 -10.10
C ASP A 453 -14.60 21.90 -9.53
N LYS A 454 -14.82 21.69 -8.24
CA LYS A 454 -15.99 22.31 -7.61
C LYS A 454 -15.61 23.73 -7.30
N ASP A 455 -16.07 24.64 -8.17
CA ASP A 455 -16.19 26.07 -7.95
C ASP A 455 -16.80 26.37 -6.56
N LYS A 456 -15.96 26.32 -5.54
CA LYS A 456 -16.20 26.90 -4.23
C LYS A 456 -14.94 27.71 -3.95
N GLY A 457 -15.12 29.01 -4.12
CA GLY A 457 -14.13 30.07 -4.05
C GLY A 457 -13.19 30.00 -2.86
#